data_AF-A0A382NM57-F1
#
_entry.id   AF-A0A382NM57-F1
#
_cell.length_a   1.000
_cell.length_b   1.000
_cell.length_c   1.000
_cell.angle_alpha   90.00
_cell.angle_beta   90.00
_cell.angle_gamma   90.00
#
_symmetry.space_group_name_H-M   'P 1'
#
loop_
_entity.id
_entity.type
_entity.pdbx_description
1 polymer ?
#
loop_
_entity_poly.entity_id
_entity_poly.type
_entity_poly.pdbx_seq_one_letter_code
_entity_poly.pdbx_strand_id
1 'polypeptide(L)'
;NSLPETPLFGMCKFEIAGHPVTALHHGMAGAPGMEFWGPYEERTRVREALIEAGDEFEMKLGGGKAYSTAGPQSGWVGSVMPAIYKGEEMKAYREWLPANGFEGMLSVGGSLMCDNIEDYYLDPWDVGYHRLIDWNRKFKGYDALLQKRDQKHRKKVWLRWKPEDVLKIHASYMQLHKRNKFLEWPAAHYATIPYDKVEFGGAAIGLSVYAAYTVNANSWFSIGIIDEDQVSFGREVEITWGEPEGSTGKLTVEPHVQTTIRATISKTALG
;
A
#
# COMPACT_ATOMS: atom_id res chain seq x y z
N ASN A 1 33.46 -11.34 9.34
CA ASN A 1 33.20 -10.34 10.40
C ASN A 1 31.73 -10.36 10.76
N SER A 2 31.38 -10.40 12.04
CA SER A 2 29.99 -10.25 12.49
C SER A 2 29.50 -8.83 12.21
N LEU A 3 28.22 -8.69 11.85
CA LEU A 3 27.58 -7.38 11.71
C LEU A 3 27.50 -6.69 13.09
N PRO A 4 27.58 -5.34 13.14
CA PRO A 4 27.37 -4.59 14.38
C PRO A 4 25.97 -4.83 14.95
N GLU A 5 25.85 -5.02 16.26
CA GLU A 5 24.55 -5.07 16.93
C GLU A 5 23.85 -3.71 16.80
N THR A 6 22.74 -3.69 16.07
CA THR A 6 22.05 -2.46 15.67
C THR A 6 20.56 -2.60 16.00
N PRO A 7 19.91 -1.66 16.70
CA PRO A 7 18.48 -1.74 16.96
C PRO A 7 17.67 -1.58 15.67
N LEU A 8 16.39 -1.99 15.64
CA LEU A 8 15.50 -1.78 14.49
C LEU A 8 15.45 -0.28 14.14
N PHE A 9 15.59 0.06 12.85
CA PHE A 9 15.76 1.43 12.34
C PHE A 9 17.02 2.16 12.82
N GLY A 10 17.93 1.49 13.53
CA GLY A 10 19.28 1.95 13.75
C GLY A 10 20.13 1.79 12.50
N MET A 11 21.16 2.63 12.37
CA MET A 11 22.07 2.62 11.24
C MET A 11 23.45 2.13 11.66
N CYS A 12 24.11 1.36 10.80
CA CYS A 12 25.49 0.93 10.98
C CYS A 12 26.27 1.04 9.66
N LYS A 13 27.57 0.78 9.73
CA LYS A 13 28.47 0.76 8.57
C LYS A 13 29.26 -0.53 8.57
N PHE A 14 29.46 -1.08 7.38
CA PHE A 14 30.35 -2.21 7.14
C PHE A 14 30.83 -2.19 5.68
N GLU A 15 31.58 -3.20 5.28
CA GLU A 15 32.11 -3.31 3.91
C GLU A 15 31.54 -4.54 3.19
N ILE A 16 31.28 -4.38 1.89
CA ILE A 16 30.95 -5.48 0.98
C ILE A 16 31.95 -5.41 -0.17
N ALA A 17 32.72 -6.49 -0.39
CA ALA A 17 33.79 -6.53 -1.39
C ALA A 17 34.80 -5.36 -1.29
N GLY A 18 35.13 -4.94 -0.06
CA GLY A 18 36.05 -3.81 0.18
C GLY A 18 35.44 -2.43 -0.05
N HIS A 19 34.14 -2.33 -0.34
CA HIS A 19 33.44 -1.07 -0.51
C HIS A 19 32.60 -0.73 0.73
N PRO A 20 32.73 0.49 1.29
CA PRO A 20 31.96 0.89 2.45
C PRO A 20 30.48 1.06 2.09
N VAL A 21 29.61 0.47 2.89
CA VAL A 21 28.16 0.63 2.82
C VAL A 21 27.63 1.20 4.13
N THR A 22 26.59 2.03 4.02
CA THR A 22 25.74 2.37 5.17
C THR A 22 24.53 1.46 5.13
N ALA A 23 24.16 0.89 6.27
CA ALA A 23 23.02 0.02 6.38
C ALA A 23 22.06 0.48 7.47
N LEU A 24 20.79 0.18 7.27
CA LEU A 24 19.69 0.35 8.19
C LEU A 24 19.17 -1.02 8.58
N HIS A 25 19.10 -1.31 9.88
CA HIS A 25 18.47 -2.53 10.36
C HIS A 25 16.97 -2.46 10.06
N HIS A 26 16.52 -3.38 9.22
CA HIS A 26 15.14 -3.52 8.80
C HIS A 26 14.69 -4.97 8.94
N GLY A 27 13.44 -5.27 8.63
CA GLY A 27 12.94 -6.64 8.56
C GLY A 27 11.72 -6.73 7.66
N MET A 28 11.52 -7.89 7.05
CA MET A 28 10.31 -8.18 6.29
C MET A 28 9.78 -9.56 6.66
N ALA A 29 8.45 -9.69 6.72
CA ALA A 29 7.76 -10.92 7.11
C ALA A 29 8.23 -11.53 8.46
N GLY A 30 8.66 -10.68 9.40
CA GLY A 30 9.14 -11.11 10.72
C GLY A 30 10.58 -11.61 10.76
N ALA A 31 11.29 -11.64 9.62
CA ALA A 31 12.71 -11.97 9.56
C ALA A 31 13.57 -10.69 9.60
N PRO A 32 14.69 -10.71 10.35
CA PRO A 32 15.64 -9.60 10.36
C PRO A 32 16.37 -9.49 9.02
N GLY A 33 16.73 -8.26 8.65
CA GLY A 33 17.46 -7.95 7.43
C GLY A 33 18.10 -6.57 7.49
N MET A 34 18.67 -6.15 6.36
CA MET A 34 19.29 -4.83 6.24
C MET A 34 18.86 -4.21 4.92
N GLU A 35 18.47 -2.95 4.96
CA GLU A 35 18.57 -2.08 3.79
C GLU A 35 19.98 -1.48 3.80
N PHE A 36 20.65 -1.37 2.65
CA PHE A 36 21.97 -0.76 2.57
C PHE A 36 22.15 0.01 1.26
N TRP A 37 23.02 1.01 1.30
CA TRP A 37 23.31 1.89 0.17
C TRP A 37 24.76 2.40 0.20
N GLY A 38 25.22 2.89 -0.94
CA GLY A 38 26.57 3.39 -1.16
C GLY A 38 26.72 4.07 -2.54
N PRO A 39 27.95 4.40 -2.96
CA PRO A 39 28.22 5.00 -4.26
C PRO A 39 27.70 4.17 -5.43
N TYR A 40 27.12 4.83 -6.44
CA TYR A 40 26.46 4.16 -7.57
C TYR A 40 27.45 3.45 -8.51
N GLU A 41 28.69 3.92 -8.54
CA GLU A 41 29.80 3.37 -9.33
C GLU A 41 30.17 1.96 -8.87
N GLU A 42 30.02 1.68 -7.58
CA GLU A 42 30.39 0.40 -6.97
C GLU A 42 29.24 -0.63 -6.98
N ARG A 43 28.05 -0.24 -7.46
CA ARG A 43 26.83 -1.06 -7.39
C ARG A 43 27.01 -2.47 -7.95
N THR A 44 27.77 -2.62 -9.04
CA THR A 44 27.97 -3.90 -9.72
C THR A 44 28.79 -4.84 -8.85
N ARG A 45 29.93 -4.37 -8.34
CA ARG A 45 30.81 -5.17 -7.48
C ARG A 45 30.12 -5.58 -6.18
N VAL A 46 29.44 -4.64 -5.53
CA VAL A 46 28.68 -4.91 -4.29
C VAL A 46 27.56 -5.92 -4.55
N ARG A 47 26.81 -5.77 -5.64
CA ARG A 47 25.70 -6.68 -6.00
C ARG A 47 26.20 -8.08 -6.34
N GLU A 48 27.27 -8.20 -7.13
CA GLU A 48 27.84 -9.50 -7.51
C GLU A 48 28.37 -10.25 -6.30
N ALA A 49 29.10 -9.56 -5.41
CA ALA A 49 29.61 -10.16 -4.18
C ALA A 49 28.49 -10.67 -3.26
N LEU A 50 27.36 -9.95 -3.19
CA LEU A 50 26.19 -10.41 -2.43
C LEU A 50 25.50 -11.63 -3.07
N ILE A 51 25.42 -11.68 -4.40
CA ILE A 51 24.86 -12.83 -5.11
C ILE A 51 25.72 -14.06 -4.84
N GLU A 52 27.03 -13.95 -5.04
CA GLU A 52 27.98 -15.02 -4.81
C GLU A 52 27.94 -15.52 -3.36
N ALA A 53 27.96 -14.60 -2.38
CA ALA A 53 27.85 -14.97 -0.97
C ALA A 53 26.47 -15.57 -0.62
N GLY A 54 25.42 -15.21 -1.35
CA GLY A 54 24.07 -15.70 -1.15
C GLY A 54 23.81 -17.10 -1.73
N ASP A 55 24.67 -17.61 -2.61
CA ASP A 55 24.49 -18.92 -3.26
C ASP A 55 24.47 -20.06 -2.23
N GLU A 56 25.31 -19.98 -1.18
CA GLU A 56 25.32 -20.95 -0.06
C GLU A 56 23.96 -21.02 0.66
N PHE A 57 23.22 -19.91 0.68
CA PHE A 57 21.92 -19.77 1.36
C PHE A 57 20.73 -19.87 0.40
N GLU A 58 20.96 -20.28 -0.84
CA GLU A 58 19.96 -20.33 -1.91
C GLU A 58 19.23 -18.99 -2.15
N MET A 59 19.90 -17.87 -1.86
CA MET A 59 19.32 -16.53 -1.95
C MET A 59 18.75 -16.28 -3.35
N LYS A 60 17.55 -15.70 -3.40
CA LYS A 60 16.90 -15.32 -4.66
C LYS A 60 16.85 -13.80 -4.81
N LEU A 61 17.05 -13.34 -6.04
CA LEU A 61 16.91 -11.93 -6.39
C LEU A 61 15.44 -11.59 -6.64
N GLY A 62 14.90 -10.68 -5.85
CA GLY A 62 13.57 -10.12 -6.08
C GLY A 62 13.55 -9.17 -7.28
N GLY A 63 12.68 -9.44 -8.26
CA GLY A 63 12.41 -8.50 -9.35
C GLY A 63 11.37 -7.44 -8.98
N GLY A 64 11.30 -6.33 -9.74
CA GLY A 64 10.38 -5.22 -9.46
C GLY A 64 8.90 -5.64 -9.38
N LYS A 65 8.49 -6.65 -10.15
CA LYS A 65 7.13 -7.20 -10.13
C LYS A 65 6.78 -7.93 -8.82
N ALA A 66 7.75 -8.60 -8.20
CA ALA A 66 7.55 -9.25 -6.90
C ALA A 66 7.68 -8.25 -5.75
N TYR A 67 8.62 -7.29 -5.87
CA TYR A 67 8.87 -6.25 -4.89
C TYR A 67 7.61 -5.44 -4.52
N SER A 68 6.75 -5.14 -5.50
CA SER A 68 5.51 -4.37 -5.28
C SER A 68 4.53 -5.03 -4.31
N THR A 69 4.64 -6.34 -4.06
CA THR A 69 3.76 -7.08 -3.16
C THR A 69 4.21 -7.07 -1.69
N ALA A 70 5.47 -6.71 -1.43
CA ALA A 70 6.05 -6.78 -0.09
C ALA A 70 5.48 -5.74 0.88
N GLY A 71 5.23 -4.52 0.40
CA GLY A 71 4.57 -3.46 1.15
C GLY A 71 3.17 -3.88 1.62
N PRO A 72 2.25 -4.26 0.71
CA PRO A 72 0.92 -4.75 1.05
C PRO A 72 0.95 -5.95 2.01
N GLN A 73 1.85 -6.91 1.79
CA GLN A 73 1.97 -8.08 2.66
C GLN A 73 2.39 -7.69 4.10
N SER A 74 3.29 -6.73 4.25
CA SER A 74 3.71 -6.20 5.56
C SER A 74 2.73 -5.19 6.17
N GLY A 75 1.73 -4.74 5.41
CA GLY A 75 0.71 -3.79 5.84
C GLY A 75 1.13 -2.34 5.67
N TRP A 76 2.17 -2.07 4.88
CA TRP A 76 2.57 -0.72 4.52
C TRP A 76 1.72 -0.18 3.37
N VAL A 77 1.14 1.00 3.57
CA VAL A 77 0.38 1.74 2.54
C VAL A 77 1.35 2.74 1.92
N GLY A 78 1.83 2.45 0.71
CA GLY A 78 2.94 3.18 0.09
C GLY A 78 2.59 4.55 -0.49
N SER A 79 1.32 4.79 -0.75
CA SER A 79 0.79 6.02 -1.36
C SER A 79 -0.53 6.32 -0.70
N VAL A 80 -0.63 7.53 -0.16
CA VAL A 80 -1.84 8.10 0.43
C VAL A 80 -2.09 9.41 -0.28
N MET A 81 -3.36 9.79 -0.44
CA MET A 81 -3.72 11.04 -1.10
C MET A 81 -3.03 12.21 -0.37
N PRO A 82 -2.18 13.02 -1.04
CA PRO A 82 -1.65 14.23 -0.44
C PRO A 82 -2.81 15.14 -0.01
N ALA A 83 -2.98 15.35 1.30
CA ALA A 83 -4.09 16.11 1.86
C ALA A 83 -3.89 17.64 1.72
N ILE A 84 -3.66 18.10 0.49
CA ILE A 84 -3.24 19.46 0.17
C ILE A 84 -4.16 20.18 -0.83
N TYR A 85 -5.13 19.48 -1.43
CA TYR A 85 -5.94 20.02 -2.54
C TYR A 85 -7.02 21.00 -2.10
N LYS A 86 -7.29 21.12 -0.79
CA LYS A 86 -8.29 22.03 -0.23
C LYS A 86 -7.72 22.88 0.92
N GLY A 87 -8.50 23.86 1.38
CA GLY A 87 -8.15 24.75 2.48
C GLY A 87 -7.30 25.94 2.03
N GLU A 88 -7.56 27.10 2.64
CA GLU A 88 -6.83 28.34 2.35
C GLU A 88 -5.38 28.27 2.85
N GLU A 89 -5.13 27.63 3.98
CA GLU A 89 -3.77 27.46 4.54
C GLU A 89 -2.81 26.70 3.62
N MET A 90 -3.34 25.88 2.69
CA MET A 90 -2.54 25.13 1.72
C MET A 90 -2.38 25.86 0.38
N LYS A 91 -3.02 27.03 0.18
CA LYS A 91 -3.02 27.74 -1.11
C LYS A 91 -1.62 28.10 -1.59
N ALA A 92 -0.81 28.74 -0.75
CA ALA A 92 0.55 29.12 -1.10
C ALA A 92 1.43 27.90 -1.44
N TYR A 93 1.20 26.76 -0.78
CA TYR A 93 1.89 25.51 -1.11
C TYR A 93 1.48 24.98 -2.48
N ARG A 94 0.19 25.00 -2.80
CA ARG A 94 -0.31 24.61 -4.13
C ARG A 94 0.19 25.53 -5.24
N GLU A 95 0.27 26.84 -5.01
CA GLU A 95 0.79 27.82 -5.98
C GLU A 95 2.30 27.64 -6.25
N TRP A 96 3.03 27.11 -5.27
CA TRP A 96 4.45 26.80 -5.41
C TRP A 96 4.71 25.48 -6.16
N LEU A 97 3.80 24.50 -6.05
CA LEU A 97 3.98 23.19 -6.68
C LEU A 97 3.90 23.26 -8.22
N PRO A 98 4.79 22.56 -8.94
CA PRO A 98 4.73 22.50 -10.39
C PRO A 98 3.50 21.69 -10.84
N ALA A 99 2.79 22.18 -11.86
CA ALA A 99 1.60 21.52 -12.41
C ALA A 99 1.89 20.11 -12.97
N ASN A 100 3.12 19.88 -13.47
CA ASN A 100 3.59 18.57 -13.94
C ASN A 100 4.36 17.77 -12.86
N GLY A 101 4.30 18.22 -11.60
CA GLY A 101 4.84 17.49 -10.46
C GLY A 101 3.96 16.29 -10.07
N PHE A 102 4.40 15.57 -9.03
CA PHE A 102 3.69 14.40 -8.53
C PHE A 102 2.22 14.72 -8.19
N GLU A 103 1.96 15.77 -7.42
CA GLU A 103 0.61 16.13 -6.98
C GLU A 103 -0.28 16.67 -8.10
N GLY A 104 0.32 17.31 -9.12
CA GLY A 104 -0.42 17.83 -10.27
C GLY A 104 -0.76 16.75 -11.32
N MET A 105 0.02 15.67 -11.36
CA MET A 105 -0.16 14.54 -12.29
C MET A 105 -0.73 13.27 -11.62
N LEU A 106 -1.02 13.33 -10.32
CA LEU A 106 -1.50 12.21 -9.53
C LEU A 106 -2.80 11.64 -10.11
N SER A 107 -2.91 10.31 -10.14
CA SER A 107 -4.11 9.60 -10.58
C SER A 107 -4.83 8.94 -9.40
N VAL A 108 -6.15 9.10 -9.39
CA VAL A 108 -7.07 8.34 -8.54
C VAL A 108 -7.67 7.22 -9.38
N GLY A 109 -7.78 6.03 -8.80
CA GLY A 109 -8.53 4.94 -9.41
C GLY A 109 -9.15 4.03 -8.38
N GLY A 110 -10.09 3.21 -8.84
CA GLY A 110 -10.88 2.32 -8.00
C GLY A 110 -12.37 2.67 -8.02
N SER A 111 -13.13 1.96 -7.20
CA SER A 111 -14.59 2.11 -7.11
C SER A 111 -15.06 3.25 -6.20
N LEU A 112 -14.18 3.84 -5.38
CA LEU A 112 -14.54 4.98 -4.55
C LEU A 112 -14.79 6.21 -5.43
N MET A 113 -15.99 6.79 -5.30
CA MET A 113 -16.36 8.05 -5.93
C MET A 113 -16.86 9.01 -4.86
N CYS A 114 -16.17 10.14 -4.72
CA CYS A 114 -16.54 11.20 -3.81
C CYS A 114 -16.53 12.53 -4.56
N ASP A 115 -17.52 13.38 -4.27
CA ASP A 115 -17.59 14.74 -4.82
C ASP A 115 -16.61 15.69 -4.11
N ASN A 116 -16.23 15.37 -2.87
CA ASN A 116 -15.28 16.14 -2.08
C ASN A 116 -13.93 15.41 -1.99
N ILE A 117 -12.85 16.10 -2.40
CA ILE A 117 -11.49 15.55 -2.38
C ILE A 117 -11.02 15.17 -0.96
N GLU A 118 -11.56 15.82 0.08
CA GLU A 118 -11.23 15.50 1.47
C GLU A 118 -11.65 14.09 1.89
N ASP A 119 -12.64 13.49 1.21
CA ASP A 119 -13.10 12.13 1.51
C ASP A 119 -12.07 11.06 1.10
N TYR A 120 -11.07 11.45 0.27
CA TYR A 120 -9.90 10.63 -0.05
C TYR A 120 -8.76 10.80 0.97
N TYR A 121 -8.85 11.75 1.89
CA TYR A 121 -7.77 12.01 2.83
C TYR A 121 -7.76 10.96 3.94
N LEU A 122 -6.53 10.59 4.33
CA LEU A 122 -6.28 9.68 5.44
C LEU A 122 -5.56 10.43 6.54
N ASP A 123 -5.83 10.04 7.78
CA ASP A 123 -5.12 10.51 8.96
C ASP A 123 -4.15 9.45 9.51
N PRO A 124 -3.31 9.80 10.51
CA PRO A 124 -2.34 8.85 11.05
C PRO A 124 -2.95 7.59 11.67
N TRP A 125 -4.22 7.58 12.10
CA TRP A 125 -4.83 6.38 12.66
C TRP A 125 -5.18 5.38 11.55
N ASP A 126 -5.72 5.87 10.44
CA ASP A 126 -6.11 5.09 9.27
C ASP A 126 -5.00 4.16 8.75
N VAL A 127 -3.75 4.62 8.79
CA VAL A 127 -2.58 3.89 8.28
C VAL A 127 -1.64 3.35 9.37
N GLY A 128 -2.00 3.54 10.65
CA GLY A 128 -1.25 3.03 11.80
C GLY A 128 0.00 3.84 12.19
N TYR A 129 0.08 5.11 11.78
CA TYR A 129 1.16 6.03 12.12
C TYR A 129 0.89 6.87 13.38
N HIS A 130 -0.33 6.81 13.95
CA HIS A 130 -0.65 7.50 15.21
C HIS A 130 0.31 7.17 16.36
N ARG A 131 0.87 5.95 16.40
CA ARG A 131 1.89 5.51 17.36
C ARG A 131 3.25 6.23 17.23
N LEU A 132 3.48 6.91 16.12
CA LEU A 132 4.70 7.68 15.85
C LEU A 132 4.57 9.14 16.28
N ILE A 133 3.39 9.57 16.74
CA ILE A 133 3.17 10.95 17.18
C ILE A 133 3.87 11.16 18.51
N ASP A 134 4.88 12.03 18.53
CA ASP A 134 5.49 12.54 19.75
C ASP A 134 4.74 13.78 20.24
N TRP A 135 3.89 13.58 21.25
CA TRP A 135 3.10 14.67 21.87
C TRP A 135 3.95 15.66 22.67
N ASN A 136 5.23 15.38 22.91
CA ASN A 136 6.12 16.30 23.64
C ASN A 136 6.69 17.41 22.75
N ARG A 137 6.45 17.36 21.44
CA ARG A 137 6.94 18.34 20.47
C ARG A 137 5.79 18.97 19.68
N LYS A 138 5.84 20.29 19.49
CA LYS A 138 4.95 20.99 18.54
C LYS A 138 5.42 20.79 17.10
N PHE A 139 4.46 20.52 16.21
CA PHE A 139 4.66 20.35 14.78
C PHE A 139 3.43 20.82 14.01
N LYS A 140 3.52 20.96 12.68
CA LYS A 140 2.41 21.41 11.84
C LYS A 140 1.26 20.39 11.90
N GLY A 141 0.06 20.84 12.26
CA GLY A 141 -1.11 19.96 12.45
C GLY A 141 -1.23 19.33 13.84
N TYR A 142 -0.34 19.67 14.79
CA TYR A 142 -0.41 19.15 16.17
C TYR A 142 -1.79 19.33 16.81
N ASP A 143 -2.34 20.55 16.79
CA ASP A 143 -3.61 20.84 17.48
C ASP A 143 -4.79 20.12 16.81
N ALA A 144 -4.76 19.95 15.48
CA ALA A 144 -5.75 19.18 14.74
C ALA A 144 -5.72 17.68 15.11
N LEU A 145 -4.53 17.09 15.22
CA LEU A 145 -4.38 15.70 15.68
C LEU A 145 -4.77 15.56 17.14
N LEU A 146 -4.48 16.55 17.99
CA LEU A 146 -4.86 16.52 19.39
C LEU A 146 -6.39 16.48 19.55
N GLN A 147 -7.13 17.26 18.77
CA GLN A 147 -8.59 17.26 18.76
C GLN A 147 -9.19 15.92 18.28
N LYS A 148 -8.49 15.23 17.37
CA LYS A 148 -8.88 13.92 16.87
C LYS A 148 -8.49 12.77 17.79
N ARG A 149 -7.54 12.97 18.72
CA ARG A 149 -6.89 11.88 19.47
C ARG A 149 -7.85 10.88 20.07
N ASP A 150 -8.89 11.38 20.74
CA ASP A 150 -9.82 10.57 21.52
C ASP A 150 -11.14 10.28 20.75
N GLN A 151 -11.19 10.60 19.46
CA GLN A 151 -12.32 10.30 18.58
C GLN A 151 -12.27 8.84 18.10
N LYS A 152 -13.36 8.40 17.48
CA LYS A 152 -13.36 7.13 16.73
C LYS A 152 -12.50 7.28 15.48
N HIS A 153 -11.76 6.23 15.15
CA HIS A 153 -10.87 6.19 13.99
C HIS A 153 -11.13 4.95 13.14
N ARG A 154 -10.64 4.94 11.90
CA ARG A 154 -10.57 3.69 11.14
C ARG A 154 -9.35 2.88 11.59
N LYS A 155 -9.39 1.58 11.29
CA LYS A 155 -8.33 0.62 11.59
C LYS A 155 -7.84 -0.01 10.30
N LYS A 156 -6.51 -0.07 10.19
CA LYS A 156 -5.81 -0.83 9.16
C LYS A 156 -5.92 -2.33 9.43
N VAL A 157 -6.43 -3.08 8.47
CA VAL A 157 -6.61 -4.54 8.50
C VAL A 157 -6.20 -5.15 7.16
N TRP A 158 -6.25 -6.48 7.04
CA TRP A 158 -6.13 -7.16 5.75
C TRP A 158 -7.47 -7.74 5.34
N LEU A 159 -7.82 -7.59 4.06
CA LEU A 159 -9.02 -8.15 3.46
C LEU A 159 -8.59 -9.30 2.56
N ARG A 160 -8.81 -10.54 2.98
CA ARG A 160 -8.45 -11.74 2.18
C ARG A 160 -9.56 -12.10 1.23
N TRP A 161 -9.30 -12.00 -0.07
CA TRP A 161 -10.31 -12.13 -1.11
C TRP A 161 -10.71 -13.60 -1.32
N LYS A 162 -11.99 -13.82 -1.58
CA LYS A 162 -12.53 -15.14 -1.90
C LYS A 162 -11.98 -15.60 -3.26
N PRO A 163 -11.38 -16.80 -3.36
CA PRO A 163 -10.82 -17.30 -4.61
C PRO A 163 -11.85 -17.37 -5.74
N GLU A 164 -13.11 -17.69 -5.44
CA GLU A 164 -14.16 -17.83 -6.44
C GLU A 164 -14.44 -16.50 -7.16
N ASP A 165 -14.40 -15.38 -6.42
CA ASP A 165 -14.67 -14.05 -6.95
C ASP A 165 -13.48 -13.52 -7.75
N VAL A 166 -12.24 -13.86 -7.34
CA VAL A 166 -11.02 -13.60 -8.12
C VAL A 166 -11.06 -14.37 -9.44
N LEU A 167 -11.38 -15.67 -9.40
CA LEU A 167 -11.45 -16.51 -10.59
C LEU A 167 -12.55 -16.05 -11.56
N LYS A 168 -13.66 -15.53 -11.04
CA LYS A 168 -14.71 -14.90 -11.85
C LYS A 168 -14.17 -13.70 -12.64
N ILE A 169 -13.38 -12.83 -12.02
CA ILE A 169 -12.75 -11.70 -12.71
C ILE A 169 -11.85 -12.21 -13.84
N HIS A 170 -10.99 -13.18 -13.57
CA HIS A 170 -10.14 -13.77 -14.61
C HIS A 170 -10.94 -14.39 -15.74
N ALA A 171 -11.96 -15.19 -15.41
CA ALA A 171 -12.84 -15.82 -16.39
C ALA A 171 -13.52 -14.79 -17.31
N SER A 172 -13.84 -13.59 -16.80
CA SER A 172 -14.47 -12.53 -17.57
C SER A 172 -13.62 -12.06 -18.77
N TYR A 173 -12.28 -12.15 -18.70
CA TYR A 173 -11.40 -11.70 -19.78
C TYR A 173 -11.58 -12.53 -21.06
N MET A 174 -11.99 -13.78 -20.90
CA MET A 174 -12.21 -14.75 -21.98
C MET A 174 -13.67 -14.75 -22.47
N GLN A 175 -14.47 -13.77 -22.04
CA GLN A 175 -15.85 -13.58 -22.49
C GLN A 175 -15.93 -12.42 -23.51
N LEU A 176 -16.94 -12.50 -24.39
CA LEU A 176 -17.15 -11.51 -25.46
C LEU A 176 -17.65 -10.14 -24.92
N HIS A 177 -18.36 -10.13 -23.80
CA HIS A 177 -18.97 -8.94 -23.22
C HIS A 177 -18.82 -8.93 -21.69
N LYS A 178 -19.04 -7.76 -21.06
CA LYS A 178 -19.06 -7.59 -19.59
C LYS A 178 -17.78 -8.04 -18.88
N ARG A 179 -16.62 -7.67 -19.44
CA ARG A 179 -15.31 -7.89 -18.81
C ARG A 179 -15.24 -7.10 -17.51
N ASN A 180 -14.73 -7.71 -16.44
CA ASN A 180 -14.44 -7.01 -15.20
C ASN A 180 -13.10 -6.27 -15.32
N LYS A 181 -12.87 -5.30 -14.42
CA LYS A 181 -11.59 -4.57 -14.36
C LYS A 181 -10.44 -5.56 -14.28
N PHE A 182 -9.43 -5.35 -15.11
CA PHE A 182 -8.23 -6.17 -15.16
C PHE A 182 -7.48 -6.13 -13.83
N LEU A 183 -7.38 -7.31 -13.23
CA LEU A 183 -6.62 -7.67 -12.05
C LEU A 183 -5.24 -8.20 -12.49
N GLU A 184 -4.25 -7.31 -12.48
CA GLU A 184 -2.87 -7.64 -12.88
C GLU A 184 -2.13 -8.43 -11.79
N TRP A 185 -1.58 -9.58 -12.14
CA TRP A 185 -0.72 -10.34 -11.21
C TRP A 185 0.67 -9.72 -11.10
N PRO A 186 1.30 -9.72 -9.92
CA PRO A 186 0.75 -10.09 -8.60
C PRO A 186 0.22 -8.88 -7.82
N ALA A 187 0.21 -7.67 -8.38
CA ALA A 187 -0.25 -6.46 -7.73
C ALA A 187 -1.07 -5.64 -8.73
N ALA A 188 -2.30 -5.32 -8.37
CA ALA A 188 -3.30 -4.79 -9.30
C ALA A 188 -3.55 -3.29 -9.14
N HIS A 189 -2.55 -2.53 -8.70
CA HIS A 189 -2.66 -1.07 -8.60
C HIS A 189 -2.49 -0.46 -10.00
N TYR A 190 -3.49 0.26 -10.49
CA TYR A 190 -3.48 0.90 -11.82
C TYR A 190 -3.58 2.43 -11.75
N ALA A 191 -3.48 2.99 -10.55
CA ALA A 191 -3.46 4.41 -10.25
C ALA A 191 -2.56 4.68 -9.04
N THR A 192 -2.16 5.94 -8.85
CA THR A 192 -1.32 6.36 -7.72
C THR A 192 -2.06 6.22 -6.39
N ILE A 193 -3.37 6.48 -6.41
CA ILE A 193 -4.30 6.33 -5.29
C ILE A 193 -5.38 5.31 -5.69
N PRO A 194 -5.16 4.00 -5.46
CA PRO A 194 -6.07 2.93 -5.84
C PRO A 194 -7.04 2.60 -4.69
N TYR A 195 -8.14 3.35 -4.59
CA TYR A 195 -9.11 3.22 -3.48
C TYR A 195 -10.41 2.60 -3.97
N ASP A 196 -10.72 1.43 -3.42
CA ASP A 196 -11.97 0.73 -3.65
C ASP A 196 -12.88 0.81 -2.43
N LYS A 197 -14.19 0.94 -2.65
CA LYS A 197 -15.20 0.93 -1.59
C LYS A 197 -15.31 -0.45 -0.96
N VAL A 198 -15.39 -0.49 0.38
CA VAL A 198 -15.70 -1.69 1.16
C VAL A 198 -17.06 -1.53 1.83
N GLU A 199 -17.90 -2.55 1.69
CA GLU A 199 -19.28 -2.56 2.17
C GLU A 199 -19.57 -3.77 3.06
N PHE A 200 -20.51 -3.58 3.98
CA PHE A 200 -21.10 -4.63 4.77
C PHE A 200 -22.59 -4.34 4.98
N GLY A 201 -23.46 -5.31 4.65
CA GLY A 201 -24.91 -5.12 4.75
C GLY A 201 -25.44 -3.97 3.88
N GLY A 202 -24.79 -3.68 2.75
CA GLY A 202 -25.15 -2.58 1.85
C GLY A 202 -24.73 -1.18 2.31
N ALA A 203 -24.01 -1.05 3.44
CA ALA A 203 -23.44 0.21 3.89
C ALA A 203 -21.93 0.24 3.63
N ALA A 204 -21.41 1.40 3.19
CA ALA A 204 -19.97 1.64 3.12
C ALA A 204 -19.38 1.69 4.53
N ILE A 205 -18.34 0.89 4.78
CA ILE A 205 -17.69 0.77 6.10
C ILE A 205 -16.18 1.10 6.05
N GLY A 206 -15.68 1.48 4.88
CA GLY A 206 -14.28 1.81 4.70
C GLY A 206 -13.79 1.59 3.27
N LEU A 207 -12.47 1.45 3.15
CA LEU A 207 -11.74 1.43 1.90
C LEU A 207 -10.84 0.20 1.80
N SER A 208 -10.69 -0.32 0.59
CA SER A 208 -9.70 -1.31 0.21
C SER A 208 -8.64 -0.57 -0.60
N VAL A 209 -7.39 -0.72 -0.19
CA VAL A 209 -6.23 -0.13 -0.85
C VAL A 209 -5.20 -1.22 -1.09
N TYR A 210 -4.37 -1.04 -2.11
CA TYR A 210 -3.21 -1.92 -2.32
C TYR A 210 -3.54 -3.42 -2.45
N ALA A 211 -4.34 -3.80 -3.46
CA ALA A 211 -4.62 -5.21 -3.80
C ALA A 211 -3.40 -5.96 -4.38
N ALA A 212 -3.02 -7.07 -3.75
CA ALA A 212 -1.91 -7.91 -4.16
C ALA A 212 -2.16 -9.41 -3.89
N TYR A 213 -1.40 -10.26 -4.58
CA TYR A 213 -1.30 -11.68 -4.35
C TYR A 213 0.14 -12.02 -3.98
N THR A 214 0.30 -12.94 -3.03
CA THR A 214 1.59 -13.56 -2.76
C THR A 214 1.44 -15.07 -2.61
N VAL A 215 2.43 -15.81 -3.07
CA VAL A 215 2.49 -17.27 -2.88
C VAL A 215 2.53 -17.65 -1.40
N ASN A 216 3.07 -16.76 -0.56
CA ASN A 216 3.16 -16.95 0.89
C ASN A 216 1.77 -16.87 1.56
N ALA A 217 0.92 -15.94 1.13
CA ALA A 217 -0.46 -15.84 1.60
C ALA A 217 -1.40 -16.85 0.92
N ASN A 218 -0.98 -17.40 -0.23
CA ASN A 218 -1.76 -18.23 -1.13
C ASN A 218 -3.16 -17.65 -1.38
N SER A 219 -3.22 -16.32 -1.53
CA SER A 219 -4.45 -15.55 -1.50
C SER A 219 -4.21 -14.17 -2.10
N TRP A 220 -5.20 -13.69 -2.85
CA TRP A 220 -5.33 -12.26 -3.10
C TRP A 220 -5.80 -11.59 -1.81
N PHE A 221 -5.23 -10.45 -1.50
CA PHE A 221 -5.64 -9.63 -0.38
C PHE A 221 -5.47 -8.15 -0.74
N SER A 222 -6.12 -7.29 0.03
CA SER A 222 -5.84 -5.86 0.05
C SER A 222 -5.69 -5.38 1.49
N ILE A 223 -5.15 -4.19 1.67
CA ILE A 223 -5.18 -3.50 2.96
C ILE A 223 -6.55 -2.85 3.10
N GLY A 224 -7.28 -3.16 4.16
CA GLY A 224 -8.52 -2.48 4.52
C GLY A 224 -8.25 -1.32 5.46
N ILE A 225 -8.93 -0.20 5.26
CA ILE A 225 -9.01 0.93 6.18
C ILE A 225 -10.49 1.03 6.57
N ILE A 226 -10.85 0.39 7.69
CA ILE A 226 -12.24 0.08 8.04
C ILE A 226 -12.62 0.81 9.33
N ASP A 227 -13.83 1.37 9.38
CA ASP A 227 -14.38 1.98 10.60
C ASP A 227 -14.24 1.03 11.78
N GLU A 228 -13.71 1.51 12.91
CA GLU A 228 -13.25 0.60 13.95
C GLU A 228 -14.36 -0.25 14.59
N ASP A 229 -15.60 0.21 14.58
CA ASP A 229 -16.75 -0.54 15.08
C ASP A 229 -17.28 -1.57 14.06
N GLN A 230 -16.81 -1.51 12.83
CA GLN A 230 -17.06 -2.50 11.77
C GLN A 230 -15.95 -3.55 11.67
N VAL A 231 -14.84 -3.39 12.40
CA VAL A 231 -13.77 -4.40 12.44
C VAL A 231 -14.17 -5.58 13.30
N SER A 232 -14.50 -6.70 12.64
CA SER A 232 -14.65 -8.01 13.26
C SER A 232 -13.83 -9.03 12.47
N PHE A 233 -12.75 -9.55 13.05
CA PHE A 233 -11.90 -10.52 12.37
C PHE A 233 -12.68 -11.81 12.07
N GLY A 234 -12.53 -12.34 10.85
CA GLY A 234 -13.31 -13.46 10.33
C GLY A 234 -14.63 -13.04 9.66
N ARG A 235 -15.07 -11.78 9.79
CA ARG A 235 -16.24 -11.25 9.07
C ARG A 235 -15.96 -11.17 7.58
N GLU A 236 -16.96 -11.57 6.79
CA GLU A 236 -16.98 -11.34 5.36
C GLU A 236 -17.53 -9.94 5.03
N VAL A 237 -16.85 -9.24 4.13
CA VAL A 237 -17.20 -7.92 3.60
C VAL A 237 -17.13 -7.95 2.08
N GLU A 238 -17.68 -6.93 1.44
CA GLU A 238 -17.76 -6.82 -0.01
C GLU A 238 -16.88 -5.67 -0.48
N ILE A 239 -15.99 -5.93 -1.45
CA ILE A 239 -15.17 -4.91 -2.11
C ILE A 239 -15.77 -4.70 -3.50
N THR A 240 -16.07 -3.46 -3.86
CA THR A 240 -16.42 -3.13 -5.24
C THR A 240 -15.13 -3.02 -6.06
N TRP A 241 -14.95 -3.88 -7.05
CA TRP A 241 -13.77 -3.90 -7.92
C TRP A 241 -14.07 -3.32 -9.29
N GLY A 242 -13.18 -2.43 -9.75
CA GLY A 242 -13.34 -1.65 -10.97
C GLY A 242 -13.97 -0.30 -10.72
N GLU A 243 -13.91 0.55 -11.73
CA GLU A 243 -14.44 1.90 -11.69
C GLU A 243 -15.86 1.93 -12.28
N PRO A 244 -16.72 2.88 -11.88
CA PRO A 244 -18.05 3.06 -12.48
C PRO A 244 -18.00 3.21 -14.00
N GLU A 245 -19.08 2.87 -14.70
CA GLU A 245 -19.11 2.97 -16.17
C GLU A 245 -18.86 4.41 -16.64
N GLY A 246 -18.00 4.56 -17.66
CA GLY A 246 -17.62 5.88 -18.20
C GLY A 246 -16.75 6.73 -17.27
N SER A 247 -16.32 6.18 -16.13
CA SER A 247 -15.73 6.96 -15.05
C SER A 247 -14.40 7.64 -15.39
N THR A 248 -13.48 7.03 -16.16
CA THR A 248 -12.17 7.67 -16.35
C THR A 248 -11.52 7.45 -17.72
N GLY A 249 -10.91 8.52 -18.25
CA GLY A 249 -10.07 8.50 -19.46
C GLY A 249 -8.62 8.08 -19.19
N LYS A 250 -8.37 7.33 -18.10
CA LYS A 250 -7.01 6.90 -17.73
C LYS A 250 -6.50 5.84 -18.71
N LEU A 251 -5.26 5.99 -19.18
CA LEU A 251 -4.63 5.05 -20.11
C LEU A 251 -4.48 3.63 -19.54
N THR A 252 -4.45 3.50 -18.22
CA THR A 252 -4.34 2.22 -17.49
C THR A 252 -5.68 1.53 -17.25
N VAL A 253 -6.79 2.11 -17.73
CA VAL A 253 -8.15 1.62 -17.51
C VAL A 253 -8.79 1.25 -18.84
N GLU A 254 -8.92 -0.05 -19.06
CA GLU A 254 -9.68 -0.62 -20.18
C GLU A 254 -11.20 -0.55 -19.93
N PRO A 255 -12.05 -0.59 -20.98
CA PRO A 255 -13.49 -0.71 -20.80
C PRO A 255 -13.88 -1.96 -20.01
N HIS A 256 -14.66 -1.78 -18.94
CA HIS A 256 -15.04 -2.86 -18.04
C HIS A 256 -16.36 -2.57 -17.31
N VAL A 257 -16.87 -3.58 -16.59
CA VAL A 257 -17.99 -3.46 -15.65
C VAL A 257 -17.53 -3.83 -14.24
N GLN A 258 -18.05 -3.13 -13.24
CA GLN A 258 -17.74 -3.43 -11.84
C GLN A 258 -18.20 -4.83 -11.44
N THR A 259 -17.53 -5.39 -10.43
CA THR A 259 -18.01 -6.59 -9.75
C THR A 259 -17.74 -6.49 -8.26
N THR A 260 -18.36 -7.39 -7.50
CA THR A 260 -18.18 -7.50 -6.06
C THR A 260 -17.23 -8.64 -5.77
N ILE A 261 -16.25 -8.38 -4.91
CA ILE A 261 -15.32 -9.38 -4.37
C ILE A 261 -15.64 -9.53 -2.88
N ARG A 262 -16.04 -10.71 -2.46
CA ARG A 262 -16.13 -11.02 -1.03
C ARG A 262 -14.72 -11.16 -0.46
N ALA A 263 -14.51 -10.64 0.73
CA ALA A 263 -13.24 -10.72 1.43
C ALA A 263 -13.44 -10.93 2.92
N THR A 264 -12.52 -11.64 3.57
CA THR A 264 -12.53 -11.88 5.02
C THR A 264 -11.60 -10.89 5.71
N ILE A 265 -12.10 -10.17 6.73
CA ILE A 265 -11.29 -9.29 7.56
C ILE A 265 -10.31 -10.15 8.39
N SER A 266 -9.02 -9.84 8.31
CA SER A 266 -7.94 -10.62 8.91
C SER A 266 -6.89 -9.72 9.59
N LYS A 267 -6.14 -10.30 10.52
CA LYS A 267 -5.11 -9.57 11.28
C LYS A 267 -3.82 -9.40 10.48
N THR A 268 -3.58 -10.29 9.52
CA THR A 268 -2.40 -10.31 8.66
C THR A 268 -2.79 -10.79 7.26
N ALA A 269 -1.92 -10.58 6.27
CA ALA A 269 -2.10 -11.14 4.93
C ALA A 269 -2.23 -12.68 4.91
N LEU A 270 -1.70 -13.37 5.93
CA LEU A 270 -1.67 -14.83 6.01
C LEU A 270 -2.93 -15.44 6.65
N GLY A 271 -3.82 -14.62 7.24
CA GLY A 271 -4.99 -15.03 8.03
C GLY A 271 -4.86 -14.64 9.48
#